data_AF-W1EVB0-F1
#
_entry.id   AF-W1EVB0-F1
#
_cell.length_a   1.000
_cell.length_b   1.000
_cell.length_c   1.000
_cell.angle_alpha   90.00
_cell.angle_beta   90.00
_cell.angle_gamma   90.00
#
_symmetry.space_group_name_H-M   'P 1'
#
loop_
_entity.id
_entity.type
_entity.pdbx_description
1 polymer ?
#
loop_
_entity_poly.entity_id
_entity_poly.type
_entity_poly.pdbx_seq_one_letter_code
_entity_poly.pdbx_strand_id
1 'polypeptide(L)'
;MVVFEIADGGTLFLDEIGDLPLELQPKLLRVLQEREIERLGGSRTIPVNVRVIAATNRDLWQMVEDRQFRSDLFYRLNVFPLELPPLRDRPEDIPLLAKHFTQKNGAPYESRN
;
A
#
# COMPACT_ATOMS: atom_id res chain seq x y z
N MET A 1 3.76 -3.67 -13.42
CA MET A 1 4.50 -4.89 -13.04
C MET A 1 6.00 -4.71 -12.96
N VAL A 2 6.62 -3.79 -13.73
CA VAL A 2 8.06 -3.46 -13.59
C VAL A 2 8.48 -3.13 -12.15
N VAL A 3 7.59 -2.51 -11.37
CA VAL A 3 7.82 -2.23 -9.94
C VAL A 3 8.10 -3.49 -9.09
N PHE A 4 7.60 -4.67 -9.49
CA PHE A 4 7.92 -5.93 -8.81
C PHE A 4 9.33 -6.42 -9.14
N GLU A 5 9.82 -6.18 -10.36
CA GLU A 5 11.21 -6.47 -10.76
C GLU A 5 12.17 -5.60 -9.94
N ILE A 6 11.85 -4.33 -9.76
CA ILE A 6 12.65 -3.38 -8.97
C ILE A 6 12.66 -3.76 -7.48
N ALA A 7 11.55 -4.30 -6.96
CA ALA A 7 11.41 -4.66 -5.56
C ALA A 7 11.89 -6.10 -5.24
N ASP A 8 12.47 -6.81 -6.21
CA ASP A 8 12.93 -8.19 -6.01
C ASP A 8 13.94 -8.30 -4.84
N GLY A 9 13.73 -9.28 -3.97
CA GLY A 9 14.47 -9.44 -2.72
C GLY A 9 14.08 -8.44 -1.60
N GLY A 10 13.12 -7.55 -1.85
CA GLY A 10 12.73 -6.45 -0.97
C GLY A 10 11.26 -6.45 -0.56
N THR A 11 10.75 -5.25 -0.28
CA THR A 11 9.35 -5.01 0.10
C THR A 11 8.73 -3.96 -0.82
N LEU A 12 7.53 -4.24 -1.34
CA LEU A 12 6.72 -3.34 -2.13
C LEU A 12 5.55 -2.84 -1.30
N PHE A 13 5.47 -1.52 -1.12
CA PHE A 13 4.33 -0.85 -0.51
C PHE A 13 3.36 -0.39 -1.61
N LEU A 14 2.11 -0.83 -1.53
CA LEU A 14 1.02 -0.46 -2.43
C LEU A 14 0.05 0.44 -1.66
N ASP A 15 0.19 1.74 -1.87
CA ASP A 15 -0.74 2.71 -1.31
C ASP A 15 -2.02 2.79 -2.15
N GLU A 16 -3.14 3.08 -1.49
CA GLU A 16 -4.49 3.14 -2.06
C GLU A 16 -4.83 1.97 -3.00
N ILE A 17 -4.66 0.74 -2.52
CA ILE A 17 -4.93 -0.46 -3.32
C ILE A 17 -6.39 -0.56 -3.82
N GLY A 18 -7.33 0.10 -3.15
CA GLY A 18 -8.73 0.22 -3.58
C GLY A 18 -8.92 0.99 -4.88
N ASP A 19 -7.95 1.81 -5.30
CA ASP A 19 -8.01 2.55 -6.55
C ASP A 19 -7.42 1.76 -7.74
N LEU A 20 -6.94 0.54 -7.50
CA LEU A 20 -6.43 -0.32 -8.55
C LEU A 20 -7.56 -0.72 -9.52
N PRO A 21 -7.46 -0.38 -10.82
CA PRO A 21 -8.44 -0.76 -11.83
C PRO A 21 -8.72 -2.27 -11.83
N LEU A 22 -9.98 -2.64 -11.99
CA LEU A 22 -10.45 -4.03 -11.92
C LEU A 22 -9.70 -4.97 -12.89
N GLU A 23 -9.30 -4.45 -14.05
CA GLU A 23 -8.50 -5.15 -15.07
C GLU A 23 -7.05 -5.43 -14.67
N LEU A 24 -6.50 -4.69 -13.70
CA LEU A 24 -5.15 -4.89 -13.17
C LEU A 24 -5.12 -5.78 -11.94
N GLN A 25 -6.24 -5.94 -11.24
CA GLN A 25 -6.37 -6.81 -10.07
C GLN A 25 -5.98 -8.28 -10.35
N PRO A 26 -6.35 -8.92 -11.48
CA PRO A 26 -5.92 -10.28 -11.81
C PRO A 26 -4.40 -10.37 -12.00
N LYS A 27 -3.78 -9.34 -12.59
CA LYS A 27 -2.33 -9.30 -12.78
C LYS A 27 -1.62 -9.25 -11.43
N LEU A 28 -2.08 -8.40 -10.52
CA LEU A 28 -1.55 -8.34 -9.16
C LEU A 28 -1.71 -9.68 -8.43
N LEU A 29 -2.91 -10.27 -8.47
CA LEU A 29 -3.19 -11.57 -7.85
C LEU A 29 -2.22 -12.65 -8.35
N ARG A 30 -1.98 -12.69 -9.66
CA ARG A 30 -1.05 -13.63 -10.28
C ARG A 30 0.36 -13.48 -9.71
N VAL A 31 0.88 -12.26 -9.56
CA VAL A 31 2.19 -12.03 -8.94
C VAL A 31 2.21 -12.51 -7.47
N LEU A 32 1.15 -12.23 -6.72
CA LEU A 32 1.05 -12.64 -5.31
C LEU A 32 0.96 -14.17 -5.14
N GLN A 33 0.43 -14.89 -6.12
CA GLN A 33 0.24 -16.34 -6.10
C GLN A 33 1.45 -17.08 -6.70
N GLU A 34 1.78 -16.77 -7.94
CA GLU A 34 2.80 -17.46 -8.74
C GLU A 34 4.22 -16.96 -8.43
N ARG A 35 4.37 -15.77 -7.84
CA ARG A 35 5.67 -15.11 -7.65
C ARG A 35 6.41 -14.91 -8.96
N GLU A 36 5.67 -14.65 -10.03
CA GLU A 36 6.20 -14.41 -11.37
C GLU A 36 5.56 -13.18 -11.99
N ILE A 37 6.32 -12.50 -12.85
CA ILE A 37 5.84 -11.38 -13.66
C ILE A 37 6.11 -11.59 -15.14
N GLU A 38 5.25 -11.04 -16.00
CA GLU A 38 5.48 -10.97 -17.45
C GLU A 38 6.04 -9.60 -17.83
N ARG A 39 7.10 -9.58 -18.67
CA ARG A 39 7.60 -8.33 -19.24
C ARG A 39 6.63 -7.80 -20.30
N LEU A 40 6.48 -6.47 -20.35
CA LEU A 40 5.69 -5.82 -21.40
C LEU A 40 6.28 -6.16 -22.77
N GLY A 41 5.46 -6.74 -23.66
CA GLY A 41 5.84 -7.07 -25.03
C GLY A 41 6.51 -8.44 -25.25
N GLY A 42 6.51 -9.35 -24.26
CA GLY A 42 7.02 -10.71 -24.43
C GLY A 42 6.33 -11.74 -23.52
N SER A 43 6.51 -13.03 -23.82
CA SER A 43 5.98 -14.15 -23.03
C SER A 43 6.94 -14.67 -21.96
N ARG A 44 8.04 -13.94 -21.71
CA ARG A 44 9.06 -14.35 -20.74
C ARG A 44 8.57 -14.04 -19.33
N THR A 45 8.36 -15.08 -18.54
CA THR A 45 8.10 -14.95 -17.10
C THR A 45 9.43 -14.73 -16.35
N ILE A 46 9.38 -13.89 -15.32
CA ILE A 46 10.51 -13.57 -14.45
C ILE A 46 10.05 -13.88 -13.02
N PRO A 47 10.73 -14.81 -12.31
CA PRO A 47 10.43 -15.06 -10.92
C PRO A 47 10.82 -13.84 -10.07
N VAL A 48 10.03 -13.53 -9.06
CA VAL A 48 10.25 -12.42 -8.14
C VAL A 48 9.97 -12.85 -6.70
N ASN A 49 10.79 -12.39 -5.76
CA ASN A 49 10.61 -12.62 -4.34
C ASN A 49 10.39 -11.28 -3.63
N VAL A 50 9.13 -10.87 -3.53
CA VAL A 50 8.75 -9.55 -2.99
C VAL A 50 7.79 -9.74 -1.82
N ARG A 51 8.10 -9.09 -0.69
CA ARG A 51 7.12 -8.91 0.39
C ARG A 51 6.18 -7.77 0.01
N VAL A 52 4.87 -7.98 0.08
CA VAL A 52 3.88 -6.94 -0.24
C VAL A 52 3.24 -6.42 1.04
N ILE A 53 3.14 -5.09 1.15
CA ILE A 53 2.35 -4.39 2.15
C ILE A 53 1.37 -3.49 1.38
N ALA A 54 0.08 -3.62 1.62
CA ALA A 54 -0.93 -2.80 0.98
C ALA A 54 -1.64 -1.92 2.02
N ALA A 55 -2.01 -0.72 1.62
CA ALA A 55 -2.80 0.22 2.39
C ALA A 55 -3.95 0.77 1.53
N THR A 56 -5.04 1.17 2.17
CA THR A 56 -6.11 1.91 1.52
C THR A 56 -6.97 2.62 2.57
N ASN A 57 -7.59 3.72 2.16
CA ASN A 57 -8.62 4.41 2.94
C ASN A 57 -10.05 3.89 2.66
N ARG A 58 -10.22 2.97 1.70
CA ARG A 58 -11.52 2.44 1.26
C ARG A 58 -11.85 1.13 1.97
N ASP A 59 -13.15 0.88 2.17
CA ASP A 59 -13.63 -0.42 2.64
C ASP A 59 -13.56 -1.44 1.48
N LEU A 60 -12.53 -2.28 1.50
CA LEU A 60 -12.34 -3.31 0.48
C LEU A 60 -13.44 -4.38 0.52
N TRP A 61 -14.05 -4.65 1.66
CA TRP A 61 -15.12 -5.63 1.76
C TRP A 61 -16.37 -5.12 1.05
N GLN A 62 -16.75 -3.85 1.30
CA GLN A 62 -17.85 -3.21 0.58
C GLN A 62 -17.58 -3.17 -0.94
N MET A 63 -16.34 -2.87 -1.34
CA MET A 63 -15.96 -2.90 -2.76
C MET A 63 -16.06 -4.29 -3.40
N VAL A 64 -15.85 -5.36 -2.63
CA VAL A 64 -16.07 -6.74 -3.10
C VAL A 64 -17.56 -6.97 -3.34
N GLU A 65 -18.42 -6.55 -2.40
CA GLU A 65 -19.88 -6.64 -2.55
C GLU A 65 -20.38 -5.85 -3.78
N ASP A 66 -19.79 -4.67 -4.02
CA ASP A 66 -20.09 -3.79 -5.16
C ASP A 66 -19.44 -4.26 -6.48
N ARG A 67 -18.70 -5.37 -6.47
CA ARG A 67 -17.95 -5.93 -7.62
C ARG A 67 -16.89 -4.98 -8.20
N GLN A 68 -16.42 -4.03 -7.41
CA GLN A 68 -15.33 -3.12 -7.74
C GLN A 68 -13.96 -3.67 -7.33
N PHE A 69 -13.94 -4.68 -6.46
CA PHE A 69 -12.75 -5.38 -6.04
C PHE A 69 -12.96 -6.89 -6.09
N ARG A 70 -11.96 -7.65 -6.54
CA ARG A 70 -12.07 -9.10 -6.61
C ARG A 70 -11.92 -9.72 -5.22
N SER A 71 -12.83 -10.64 -4.89
CA SER A 71 -12.83 -11.36 -3.61
C SER A 71 -11.55 -12.17 -3.40
N ASP A 72 -11.01 -12.81 -4.44
CA ASP A 72 -9.78 -13.60 -4.37
C ASP A 72 -8.54 -12.75 -4.03
N LEU A 73 -8.42 -11.56 -4.61
CA LEU A 73 -7.39 -10.59 -4.26
C LEU A 73 -7.58 -10.06 -2.84
N PHE A 74 -8.81 -9.77 -2.43
CA PHE A 74 -9.12 -9.34 -1.06
C PHE A 74 -8.62 -10.37 -0.05
N TYR A 75 -9.00 -11.64 -0.19
CA TYR A 75 -8.55 -12.68 0.74
C TYR A 75 -7.03 -12.89 0.73
N ARG A 76 -6.36 -12.65 -0.41
CA ARG A 76 -4.90 -12.76 -0.49
C ARG A 76 -4.17 -11.62 0.22
N LEU A 77 -4.75 -10.42 0.24
CA LEU A 77 -4.21 -9.25 0.94
C LEU A 77 -4.60 -9.24 2.42
N ASN A 78 -5.81 -9.68 2.75
CA ASN A 78 -6.40 -9.62 4.09
C ASN A 78 -5.97 -10.77 5.02
N VAL A 79 -4.72 -11.24 4.87
CA VAL A 79 -4.16 -12.29 5.74
C VAL A 79 -3.75 -11.72 7.10
N PHE A 80 -3.26 -10.47 7.11
CA PHE A 80 -2.82 -9.78 8.33
C PHE A 80 -3.24 -8.30 8.26
N PRO A 81 -4.50 -7.99 8.57
CA PRO A 81 -5.00 -6.62 8.56
C PRO A 81 -4.40 -5.80 9.73
N LEU A 82 -4.09 -4.54 9.44
CA LEU A 82 -3.68 -3.56 10.43
C LEU A 82 -4.56 -2.32 10.29
N GLU A 83 -5.46 -2.12 11.23
CA GLU A 83 -6.30 -0.93 11.29
C GLU A 83 -5.56 0.20 11.99
N LEU A 84 -5.45 1.34 11.32
CA LEU A 84 -4.84 2.55 11.89
C LEU A 84 -5.95 3.48 12.38
N PRO A 85 -6.18 3.60 13.70
CA PRO A 85 -7.23 4.48 14.19
C PRO A 85 -6.87 5.94 13.92
N PRO A 86 -7.87 6.77 13.54
CA PRO A 86 -7.65 8.18 13.21
C PRO A 86 -7.18 8.95 14.44
N LEU A 87 -6.52 10.09 14.22
CA LEU A 87 -5.90 10.89 15.29
C LEU A 87 -6.91 11.35 16.37
N ARG A 88 -8.19 11.49 16.01
CA ARG A 88 -9.28 11.84 16.95
C ARG A 88 -9.50 10.78 18.04
N ASP A 89 -9.12 9.53 17.79
CA ASP A 89 -9.25 8.41 18.74
C ASP A 89 -7.96 8.15 19.54
N ARG A 90 -6.92 8.96 19.31
CA ARG A 90 -5.59 8.90 19.97
C ARG A 90 -5.07 10.31 20.28
N PRO A 91 -5.82 11.13 21.03
CA PRO A 91 -5.48 12.54 21.27
C PRO A 91 -4.13 12.75 21.98
N GLU A 92 -3.64 11.76 22.72
CA GLU A 92 -2.33 11.75 23.37
C GLU A 92 -1.15 11.78 22.40
N ASP A 93 -1.33 11.33 21.15
CA ASP A 93 -0.30 11.40 20.12
C ASP A 93 -0.15 12.83 19.57
N ILE A 94 -1.17 13.69 19.73
CA ILE A 94 -1.20 15.04 19.13
C ILE A 94 -0.04 15.92 19.63
N PRO A 95 0.24 16.07 20.94
CA PRO A 95 1.34 16.91 21.39
C PRO A 95 2.71 16.41 20.93
N LEU A 96 2.90 15.09 20.86
CA LEU A 96 4.14 14.46 20.40
C LEU A 96 4.37 14.71 18.91
N LEU A 97 3.33 14.53 18.10
CA LEU A 97 3.38 14.82 16.66
C LEU A 97 3.59 16.31 16.39
N ALA A 98 2.89 17.21 17.10
CA ALA A 98 3.06 18.65 16.95
C ALA A 98 4.50 19.08 17.29
N LYS A 99 5.07 18.56 18.38
CA LYS A 99 6.48 18.78 18.74
C LYS A 99 7.43 18.25 17.66
N HIS A 100 7.19 17.06 17.12
CA HIS A 100 8.02 16.50 16.05
C HIS A 100 7.99 17.36 14.79
N PHE A 101 6.79 17.76 14.33
CA PHE A 101 6.64 18.55 13.11
C PHE A 101 7.18 19.98 13.26
N THR A 102 7.01 20.63 14.41
CA THR A 102 7.59 21.96 14.68
C THR A 102 9.12 21.92 14.69
N GLN A 103 9.73 20.86 15.21
CA GLN A 103 11.19 20.67 15.17
C GLN A 103 11.71 20.34 13.77
N LYS A 104 10.98 19.51 13.01
CA LYS A 104 11.37 19.08 11.66
C LYS A 104 11.23 20.18 10.61
N ASN A 105 10.17 20.99 10.71
CA ASN A 105 9.84 22.04 9.73
C ASN A 105 10.22 23.45 10.19
N GLY A 106 10.64 23.61 11.45
CA GLY A 106 11.12 24.87 11.97
C GLY A 106 12.51 25.19 11.42
N ALA A 107 12.58 26.05 10.41
CA ALA A 107 13.72 26.96 10.33
C ALA A 107 13.81 27.71 11.68
N PRO A 108 15.02 28.00 12.20
CA PRO A 108 15.15 28.72 13.46
C PRO A 108 14.33 30.00 13.38
N TYR A 109 13.37 30.14 14.30
CA TYR A 109 12.59 31.36 14.45
C TYR A 109 13.56 32.40 15.03
N GLU A 110 14.27 33.11 14.16
CA GLU A 110 15.04 34.29 14.57
C GLU A 110 14.05 35.33 15.06
N SER A 111 13.94 35.43 16.39
CA SER A 111 13.30 36.55 17.07
C SER A 111 13.98 37.83 16.61
N ARG A 112 13.40 38.51 15.61
CA ARG A 112 13.73 39.90 15.30
C ARG A 112 13.22 40.76 16.45
N ASN A 113 14.11 41.04 17.41
CA ASN A 113 14.03 42.22 18.27
C ASN A 113 14.47 43.45 17.48
#